data_AF-A0A7W1PAK0-F1
#
_entry.id   AF-A0A7W1PAK0-F1
#
_cell.length_a   1.000
_cell.length_b   1.000
_cell.length_c   1.000
_cell.angle_alpha   90.00
_cell.angle_beta   90.00
_cell.angle_gamma   90.00
#
_symmetry.space_group_name_H-M   'P 1'
#
loop_
_entity.id
_entity.type
_entity.pdbx_description
1 polymer ?
#
loop_
_entity_poly.entity_id
_entity_poly.type
_entity_poly.pdbx_seq_one_letter_code
_entity_poly.pdbx_strand_id
1 'polypeptide(L)'
;MKTQELLELLREFHREKEAMRQRHIAVARHVSNYEFNNTYQYIINREDGHVRWLFDAVTDMEGQADDSPVPDIPSPGKGVDAVLRLITEDRDQAQAFVDKWRSRLDAMPNARHQTMLRLMLGETLEHRRFFDLALAGRSDLLGRRADGAGTGGGVLPNRWMS
;
A
#
# COMPACT_ATOMS: atom_id res chain seq x y z
N MET A 1 -18.05 21.20 4.57
CA MET A 1 -17.21 21.06 3.37
C MET A 1 -18.09 21.17 2.15
N LYS A 2 -17.72 22.03 1.20
CA LYS A 2 -18.42 22.20 -0.09
C LYS A 2 -18.10 21.03 -1.04
N THR A 3 -18.93 20.83 -2.06
CA THR A 3 -18.75 19.74 -3.05
C THR A 3 -17.36 19.77 -3.70
N GLN A 4 -16.90 20.96 -4.11
CA GLN A 4 -15.58 21.14 -4.72
C GLN A 4 -14.43 20.76 -3.78
N GLU A 5 -14.52 21.20 -2.51
CA GLU A 5 -13.53 20.86 -1.47
C GLU A 5 -13.46 19.34 -1.22
N LEU A 6 -14.61 18.66 -1.26
CA LEU A 6 -14.68 17.21 -1.13
C LEU A 6 -14.03 16.51 -2.33
N LEU A 7 -14.33 16.97 -3.55
CA LEU A 7 -13.74 16.41 -4.77
C LEU A 7 -12.21 16.56 -4.76
N GLU A 8 -11.70 17.73 -4.40
CA GLU A 8 -10.26 17.98 -4.28
C GLU A 8 -9.61 17.08 -3.24
N LEU A 9 -10.28 16.88 -2.10
CA LEU A 9 -9.82 15.96 -1.06
C LEU A 9 -9.73 14.52 -1.58
N LEU A 10 -10.77 14.04 -2.28
CA LEU A 10 -10.78 12.69 -2.86
C LEU A 10 -9.70 12.52 -3.93
N ARG A 11 -9.48 13.52 -4.79
CA ARG A 11 -8.41 13.47 -5.80
C ARG A 11 -7.02 13.45 -5.18
N GLU A 12 -6.80 14.24 -4.12
CA GLU A 12 -5.53 14.23 -3.40
C GLU A 12 -5.30 12.86 -2.71
N PHE A 13 -6.32 12.32 -2.05
CA PHE A 13 -6.23 11.00 -1.43
C PHE A 13 -5.99 9.89 -2.47
N HIS A 14 -6.71 9.93 -3.60
CA HIS A 14 -6.51 9.02 -4.74
C HIS A 14 -5.06 9.03 -5.20
N ARG A 15 -4.54 10.21 -5.55
CA ARG A 15 -3.18 10.36 -6.07
C ARG A 15 -2.13 9.80 -5.10
N GLU A 16 -2.25 10.10 -3.81
CA GLU A 16 -1.30 9.59 -2.82
C GLU A 16 -1.42 8.08 -2.59
N LYS A 17 -2.66 7.55 -2.59
CA LYS A 17 -2.85 6.12 -2.42
C LYS A 17 -2.37 5.34 -3.63
N GLU A 18 -2.60 5.86 -4.83
CA GLU A 18 -2.08 5.29 -6.07
C GLU A 18 -0.55 5.35 -6.11
N ALA A 19 0.07 6.48 -5.76
CA ALA A 19 1.52 6.58 -5.68
C ALA A 19 2.13 5.55 -4.70
N MET A 20 1.50 5.31 -3.55
CA MET A 20 1.91 4.29 -2.59
C MET A 20 1.82 2.88 -3.20
N ARG A 21 0.69 2.56 -3.84
CA ARG A 21 0.48 1.27 -4.52
C ARG A 21 1.51 1.03 -5.62
N GLN A 22 1.78 2.05 -6.43
CA GLN A 22 2.76 2.01 -7.50
C GLN A 22 4.19 1.80 -6.97
N ARG A 23 4.53 2.47 -5.87
CA ARG A 23 5.79 2.22 -5.16
C ARG A 23 5.89 0.79 -4.65
N HIS A 24 4.84 0.22 -4.05
CA HIS A 24 4.87 -1.16 -3.57
C HIS A 24 5.15 -2.17 -4.70
N ILE A 25 4.64 -1.94 -5.91
CA ILE A 25 5.02 -2.75 -7.09
C ILE A 25 6.50 -2.63 -7.38
N ALA A 26 7.03 -1.40 -7.41
CA ALA A 26 8.43 -1.16 -7.68
C ALA A 26 9.34 -1.81 -6.62
N VAL A 27 8.97 -1.74 -5.34
CA VAL A 27 9.72 -2.41 -4.25
C VAL A 27 9.64 -3.91 -4.38
N ALA A 28 8.46 -4.48 -4.65
CA ALA A 28 8.27 -5.93 -4.75
C ALA A 28 9.16 -6.59 -5.81
N ARG A 29 9.58 -5.86 -6.85
CA ARG A 29 10.57 -6.32 -7.86
C ARG A 29 11.95 -6.60 -7.26
N HIS A 30 12.30 -5.96 -6.14
CA HIS A 30 13.58 -6.13 -5.45
C HIS A 30 13.52 -7.14 -4.29
N VAL A 31 12.33 -7.63 -3.93
CA VAL A 31 12.14 -8.55 -2.79
C VAL A 31 12.12 -10.00 -3.26
N SER A 32 13.24 -10.72 -3.14
CA SER A 32 13.31 -12.14 -3.54
C SER A 32 12.80 -13.11 -2.47
N ASN A 33 12.74 -12.69 -1.20
CA ASN A 33 12.19 -13.50 -0.12
C ASN A 33 10.71 -13.79 -0.38
N TYR A 34 10.35 -15.07 -0.39
CA TYR A 34 9.01 -15.52 -0.77
C TYR A 34 7.90 -14.99 0.13
N GLU A 35 8.07 -15.04 1.46
CA GLU A 35 7.05 -14.56 2.39
C GLU A 35 6.84 -13.05 2.26
N PHE A 36 7.93 -12.32 2.13
CA PHE A 36 7.89 -10.86 2.04
C PHE A 36 7.25 -10.46 0.71
N ASN A 37 7.65 -11.09 -0.40
CA ASN A 37 7.09 -10.81 -1.71
C ASN A 37 5.59 -11.18 -1.80
N ASN A 38 5.17 -12.31 -1.23
CA ASN A 38 3.75 -12.66 -1.13
C ASN A 38 2.97 -11.66 -0.26
N THR A 39 3.60 -11.11 0.76
CA THR A 39 3.00 -10.05 1.58
C THR A 39 2.81 -8.76 0.78
N TYR A 40 3.79 -8.36 -0.03
CA TYR A 40 3.60 -7.29 -1.01
C TYR A 40 2.44 -7.59 -1.97
N GLN A 41 2.32 -8.82 -2.48
CA GLN A 41 1.21 -9.22 -3.33
C GLN A 41 -0.15 -9.11 -2.65
N TYR A 42 -0.25 -9.53 -1.39
CA TYR A 42 -1.46 -9.33 -0.61
C TYR A 42 -1.79 -7.84 -0.48
N ILE A 43 -0.82 -7.02 -0.09
CA ILE A 43 -0.98 -5.57 0.09
C ILE A 43 -1.45 -4.91 -1.22
N ILE A 44 -0.75 -5.16 -2.33
CA ILE A 44 -1.06 -4.57 -3.64
C ILE A 44 -2.47 -4.95 -4.09
N ASN A 45 -2.88 -6.21 -3.92
CA ASN A 45 -4.24 -6.63 -4.25
C ASN A 45 -5.32 -5.88 -3.43
N ARG A 46 -5.06 -5.57 -2.16
CA ARG A 46 -5.97 -4.74 -1.36
C ARG A 46 -5.99 -3.29 -1.86
N GLU A 47 -4.83 -2.77 -2.21
CA GLU A 47 -4.67 -1.40 -2.69
C GLU A 47 -5.29 -1.18 -4.07
N ASP A 48 -5.29 -2.17 -4.95
CA ASP A 48 -6.03 -2.12 -6.22
C ASP A 48 -7.53 -1.86 -5.98
N GLY A 49 -8.11 -2.52 -4.98
CA GLY A 49 -9.48 -2.28 -4.54
C GLY A 49 -9.67 -0.85 -4.01
N HIS A 50 -8.74 -0.36 -3.18
CA HIS A 50 -8.78 0.99 -2.64
C HIS A 50 -8.75 2.07 -3.75
N VAL A 51 -7.79 1.95 -4.67
CA VAL A 51 -7.63 2.88 -5.79
C VAL A 51 -8.86 2.85 -6.68
N ARG A 52 -9.41 1.67 -6.97
CA ARG A 52 -10.66 1.55 -7.74
C ARG A 52 -11.83 2.26 -7.07
N TRP A 53 -12.03 2.08 -5.76
CA TRP A 53 -13.10 2.76 -5.01
C TRP A 53 -12.91 4.28 -5.02
N LEU A 54 -11.67 4.76 -4.91
CA LEU A 54 -11.36 6.18 -4.98
C LEU A 54 -11.61 6.76 -6.36
N PHE A 55 -11.21 6.04 -7.42
CA PHE A 55 -11.50 6.41 -8.80
C PHE A 55 -13.01 6.57 -9.00
N ASP A 56 -13.80 5.58 -8.59
CA ASP A 56 -15.27 5.63 -8.71
C ASP A 56 -15.85 6.82 -7.93
N ALA A 57 -15.39 7.05 -6.71
CA ALA A 57 -15.86 8.18 -5.90
C ALA A 57 -15.54 9.55 -6.54
N VAL A 58 -14.40 9.67 -7.22
CA VAL A 58 -14.02 10.88 -7.97
C VAL A 58 -14.88 11.04 -9.22
N THR A 59 -15.08 9.97 -9.99
CA THR A 59 -15.89 9.98 -11.21
C THR A 59 -17.37 10.23 -10.93
N ASP A 60 -17.92 9.66 -9.87
CA ASP A 60 -19.31 9.91 -9.43
C ASP A 60 -19.57 11.38 -9.07
N MET A 61 -18.51 12.12 -8.74
CA MET A 61 -18.53 13.56 -8.51
C MET A 61 -18.16 14.38 -9.75
N GLU A 62 -18.20 13.76 -10.93
CA GLU A 62 -17.84 14.34 -12.24
C GLU A 62 -16.39 14.84 -12.30
N GLY A 63 -15.52 14.31 -11.44
CA GLY A 63 -14.09 14.59 -11.43
C GLY A 63 -13.28 13.60 -12.27
N GLN A 64 -12.01 13.95 -12.47
CA GLN A 64 -11.02 13.08 -13.10
C GLN A 64 -9.96 12.66 -12.07
N ALA A 65 -9.75 11.36 -11.96
CA ALA A 65 -8.66 10.80 -11.16
C ALA A 65 -7.35 10.87 -11.95
N ASP A 66 -6.26 11.20 -11.27
CA ASP A 66 -4.92 11.26 -11.87
C ASP A 66 -4.24 9.89 -11.69
N ASP A 67 -3.71 9.33 -12.77
CA ASP A 67 -2.88 8.11 -12.71
C ASP A 67 -1.45 8.48 -12.29
N SER A 68 -0.83 7.64 -11.44
CA SER A 68 0.58 7.77 -11.10
C SER A 68 1.39 6.67 -11.79
N PRO A 69 2.54 6.99 -12.41
CA PRO A 69 3.40 5.96 -12.96
C PRO A 69 4.05 5.11 -11.87
N VAL A 70 4.41 3.87 -12.18
CA VAL A 70 5.33 3.07 -11.35
C VAL A 70 6.65 3.84 -11.22
N PRO A 71 7.10 4.20 -10.01
CA PRO A 71 8.37 4.89 -9.86
C PRO A 71 9.53 3.94 -10.19
N ASP A 72 10.61 4.48 -10.75
CA ASP A 72 11.87 3.76 -10.80
C ASP A 72 12.53 3.80 -9.42
N ILE A 73 12.75 2.62 -8.82
CA ILE A 73 13.45 2.50 -7.54
C ILE A 73 14.85 1.98 -7.86
N PRO A 74 15.90 2.80 -7.64
CA PRO A 74 17.28 2.38 -7.84
C PRO A 74 17.57 1.08 -7.12
N SER A 75 18.44 0.24 -7.69
CA SER A 75 18.85 -1.00 -7.05
C SER A 75 19.29 -0.71 -5.60
N PRO A 76 18.66 -1.33 -4.58
CA PRO A 76 18.94 -1.01 -3.18
C PRO A 76 20.32 -1.53 -2.72
N GLY A 77 21.05 -2.21 -3.62
CA GLY A 77 22.27 -2.95 -3.32
C GLY A 77 22.02 -4.45 -3.17
N LYS A 78 23.02 -5.19 -2.69
CA LYS A 78 22.93 -6.64 -2.45
C LYS A 78 22.64 -6.93 -0.99
N GLY A 79 22.00 -8.07 -0.73
CA GLY A 79 21.81 -8.62 0.61
C GLY A 79 20.50 -8.22 1.28
N VAL A 80 20.26 -8.82 2.45
CA VAL A 80 19.00 -8.68 3.21
C VAL A 80 18.81 -7.24 3.69
N ASP A 81 19.86 -6.57 4.15
CA ASP A 81 19.79 -5.19 4.65
C ASP A 81 19.30 -4.19 3.60
N ALA A 82 19.62 -4.42 2.32
CA ALA A 82 19.13 -3.60 1.21
C ALA A 82 17.60 -3.68 1.08
N VAL A 83 17.03 -4.88 1.21
CA VAL A 83 15.59 -5.10 1.19
C VAL A 83 14.92 -4.56 2.45
N LEU A 84 15.52 -4.74 3.63
CA LEU A 84 14.97 -4.23 4.89
C LEU A 84 14.90 -2.69 4.93
N ARG A 85 15.79 -1.98 4.23
CA ARG A 85 15.67 -0.53 4.04
C ARG A 85 14.42 -0.15 3.27
N LEU A 86 14.14 -0.81 2.14
CA LEU A 86 12.91 -0.55 1.36
C LEU A 86 11.65 -0.83 2.19
N ILE A 87 11.64 -1.94 2.95
CA ILE A 87 10.53 -2.28 3.85
C ILE A 87 10.36 -1.23 4.96
N THR A 88 11.47 -0.69 5.49
CA THR A 88 11.44 0.40 6.47
C THR A 88 10.82 1.65 5.90
N GLU A 89 11.20 2.04 4.67
CA GLU A 89 10.64 3.19 3.98
C GLU A 89 9.13 3.03 3.73
N ASP A 90 8.67 1.85 3.35
CA ASP A 90 7.24 1.58 3.12
C ASP A 90 6.44 1.58 4.44
N ARG A 91 7.03 1.04 5.52
CA ARG A 91 6.48 1.10 6.89
C ARG A 91 6.29 2.54 7.35
N ASP A 92 7.30 3.37 7.14
CA ASP A 92 7.28 4.78 7.56
C ASP A 92 6.30 5.61 6.70
N GLN A 93 6.24 5.35 5.40
CA GLN A 93 5.26 5.97 4.49
C GLN A 93 3.81 5.61 4.84
N ALA A 94 3.54 4.35 5.18
CA ALA A 94 2.22 3.93 5.63
C ALA A 94 1.78 4.69 6.88
N GLN A 95 2.69 4.89 7.85
CA GLN A 95 2.41 5.69 9.04
C GLN A 95 2.16 7.17 8.69
N ALA A 96 3.06 7.77 7.91
CA ALA A 96 2.95 9.18 7.52
C ALA A 96 1.64 9.48 6.76
N PHE A 97 1.21 8.56 5.89
CA PHE A 97 -0.06 8.67 5.19
C PHE A 97 -1.25 8.67 6.16
N VAL A 98 -1.28 7.73 7.11
CA VAL A 98 -2.34 7.67 8.12
C VAL A 98 -2.37 8.94 8.98
N ASP A 99 -1.22 9.41 9.43
CA ASP A 99 -1.12 10.59 10.28
C ASP A 99 -1.59 11.86 9.56
N LYS A 100 -1.23 12.01 8.28
CA LYS A 100 -1.70 13.11 7.44
C LYS A 100 -3.21 13.13 7.31
N TRP A 101 -3.82 11.96 7.06
CA TRP A 101 -5.21 11.89 6.64
C TRP A 101 -6.20 11.80 7.80
N ARG A 102 -5.82 11.17 8.92
CA ARG A 102 -6.75 10.90 10.04
C ARG A 102 -7.55 12.14 10.48
N SER A 103 -6.87 13.24 10.79
CA SER A 103 -7.51 14.48 11.27
C SER A 103 -8.42 15.12 10.21
N ARG A 104 -8.00 15.09 8.93
CA ARG A 104 -8.78 15.63 7.80
C ARG A 104 -10.06 14.84 7.56
N LEU A 105 -10.00 13.51 7.71
CA LEU A 105 -11.16 12.64 7.58
C LEU A 105 -12.12 12.82 8.75
N ASP A 106 -11.63 13.04 9.97
CA ASP A 106 -12.50 13.25 11.13
C ASP A 106 -13.38 14.50 11.00
N ALA A 107 -12.89 15.54 10.31
CA ALA A 107 -13.63 16.75 10.01
C ALA A 107 -14.58 16.62 8.78
N MET A 108 -14.58 15.49 8.07
CA MET A 108 -15.39 15.29 6.86
C MET A 108 -16.87 15.04 7.20
N PRO A 109 -17.82 15.85 6.69
CA PRO A 109 -19.26 15.65 6.95
C PRO A 109 -19.91 14.56 6.09
N ASN A 110 -19.32 14.19 4.95
CA ASN A 110 -19.87 13.13 4.09
C ASN A 110 -19.59 11.76 4.70
N ALA A 111 -20.58 11.17 5.36
CA ALA A 111 -20.44 9.91 6.10
C ALA A 111 -20.02 8.72 5.21
N ARG A 112 -20.50 8.65 3.96
CA ARG A 112 -20.17 7.55 3.04
C ARG A 112 -18.69 7.59 2.67
N HIS A 113 -18.20 8.73 2.18
CA HIS A 113 -16.79 8.88 1.83
C HIS A 113 -15.89 8.80 3.07
N GLN A 114 -16.29 9.40 4.19
CA GLN A 114 -15.55 9.29 5.44
C GLN A 114 -15.37 7.83 5.88
N THR A 115 -16.43 7.02 5.82
CA THR A 115 -16.37 5.60 6.19
C THR A 115 -15.41 4.82 5.28
N MET A 116 -15.53 5.01 3.96
CA MET A 116 -14.65 4.39 2.97
C MET A 116 -13.17 4.73 3.23
N LEU A 117 -12.86 6.02 3.39
CA LEU A 117 -11.49 6.48 3.60
C LEU A 117 -10.92 6.02 4.95
N ARG A 118 -11.73 6.01 6.01
CA ARG A 118 -11.32 5.47 7.32
C ARG A 118 -11.00 3.98 7.27
N LEU A 119 -11.78 3.19 6.52
CA LEU A 119 -11.49 1.78 6.29
C LEU A 119 -10.12 1.62 5.62
N MET A 120 -9.83 2.40 4.58
CA MET A 120 -8.53 2.40 3.91
C MET A 120 -7.37 2.77 4.85
N LEU A 121 -7.57 3.73 5.79
CA LEU A 121 -6.56 4.04 6.81
C LEU A 121 -6.33 2.87 7.76
N GLY A 122 -7.39 2.16 8.17
CA GLY A 122 -7.28 0.96 8.98
C GLY A 122 -6.49 -0.15 8.28
N GLU A 123 -6.78 -0.40 7.01
CA GLU A 123 -6.03 -1.39 6.22
C GLU A 123 -4.59 -0.97 5.98
N THR A 124 -4.32 0.33 5.79
CA THR A 124 -2.95 0.84 5.66
C THR A 124 -2.13 0.63 6.95
N LEU A 125 -2.76 0.73 8.13
CA LEU A 125 -2.11 0.35 9.40
C LEU A 125 -1.86 -1.16 9.50
N GLU A 126 -2.74 -1.99 8.95
CA GLU A 126 -2.49 -3.44 8.88
C GLU A 126 -1.33 -3.76 7.92
N HIS A 127 -1.23 -3.06 6.79
CA HIS A 127 -0.08 -3.16 5.89
C HIS A 127 1.22 -2.79 6.61
N ARG A 128 1.21 -1.67 7.35
CA ARG A 128 2.31 -1.26 8.22
C ARG A 128 2.69 -2.35 9.23
N ARG A 129 1.71 -3.01 9.86
CA ARG A 129 1.94 -4.10 10.81
C ARG A 129 2.70 -5.26 10.17
N PHE A 130 2.41 -5.60 8.91
CA PHE A 130 3.17 -6.63 8.19
C PHE A 130 4.63 -6.24 7.99
N PHE A 131 4.91 -4.98 7.65
CA PHE A 131 6.28 -4.49 7.53
C PHE A 131 7.01 -4.51 8.88
N ASP A 132 6.34 -4.10 9.97
CA ASP A 132 6.90 -4.20 11.34
C ASP A 132 7.26 -5.65 11.70
N LEU A 133 6.42 -6.62 11.34
CA LEU A 133 6.71 -8.05 11.53
C LEU A 133 7.91 -8.52 10.68
N ALA A 134 7.98 -8.12 9.41
CA ALA A 134 9.08 -8.47 8.52
C ALA A 134 10.42 -7.93 9.04
N LEU A 135 10.44 -6.68 9.53
CA LEU A 135 11.60 -6.04 10.15
C LEU A 135 12.00 -6.71 11.47
N ALA A 136 11.06 -7.31 12.18
CA ALA A 136 11.32 -8.16 13.35
C ALA A 136 11.81 -9.58 12.98
N GLY A 137 12.04 -9.86 11.70
CA GLY A 137 12.53 -11.16 11.22
C GLY A 137 11.47 -12.26 11.15
N ARG A 138 10.17 -11.91 11.23
CA ARG A 138 9.08 -12.89 11.16
C ARG A 138 8.82 -13.30 9.71
N SER A 139 8.52 -14.58 9.51
CA SER A 139 8.16 -15.16 8.21
C SER A 139 6.67 -15.51 8.10
N ASP A 140 5.94 -15.53 9.22
CA ASP A 140 4.50 -15.79 9.30
C ASP A 140 3.66 -14.51 9.18
N LEU A 141 4.01 -13.66 8.20
CA LEU A 141 3.43 -12.32 8.04
C LEU A 141 1.92 -12.35 7.79
N LEU A 142 1.49 -13.26 6.92
CA LEU A 142 0.08 -13.47 6.56
C LEU A 142 -0.59 -14.58 7.40
N GLY A 143 0.05 -15.01 8.49
CA GLY A 143 -0.41 -16.10 9.35
C GLY A 143 0.53 -17.30 9.38
N ARG A 144 0.29 -18.21 10.34
CA ARG A 144 1.10 -19.42 10.52
C ARG A 144 0.72 -20.50 9.52
N ARG A 145 1.71 -21.27 9.10
CA ARG A 145 1.51 -22.47 8.28
C ARG A 145 1.08 -23.66 9.13
N ALA A 146 0.43 -24.61 8.48
CA ALA A 146 0.33 -25.96 8.99
C ALA A 146 1.73 -26.60 9.10
N ASP A 147 1.92 -27.44 10.10
CA ASP A 147 3.19 -28.13 10.35
C ASP A 147 3.63 -28.93 9.11
N GLY A 148 4.89 -28.78 8.71
CA GLY A 148 5.50 -29.51 7.57
C GLY A 148 5.44 -28.81 6.20
N ALA A 149 4.79 -27.64 6.07
CA ALA A 149 4.75 -26.90 4.81
C ALA A 149 5.98 -25.98 4.60
N GLY A 150 6.95 -26.44 3.80
CA GLY A 150 8.11 -25.63 3.39
C GLY A 150 7.81 -24.72 2.19
N THR A 151 8.59 -23.65 2.02
CA THR A 151 8.66 -22.88 0.79
C THR A 151 9.93 -23.22 0.02
N GLY A 152 9.79 -23.68 -1.21
CA GLY A 152 10.89 -24.20 -2.05
C GLY A 152 11.89 -23.15 -2.56
N GLY A 153 12.02 -21.99 -1.91
CA GLY A 153 12.93 -20.91 -2.33
C GLY A 153 12.23 -19.67 -2.88
N GLY A 154 13.06 -18.70 -3.26
CA GLY A 154 12.68 -17.32 -3.59
C GLY A 154 11.76 -17.18 -4.82
N VAL A 155 11.29 -15.95 -5.02
CA VAL A 155 10.35 -15.60 -6.10
C VAL A 155 11.10 -15.35 -7.41
N LEU A 156 10.52 -15.78 -8.53
CA LEU A 156 11.08 -15.51 -9.85
C LEU A 156 11.09 -13.98 -10.12
N PRO A 157 12.17 -13.44 -10.72
CA PRO A 157 12.29 -12.01 -11.00
C PRO A 157 11.16 -11.43 -11.87
N ASN A 158 10.47 -12.29 -12.63
CA ASN A 158 9.46 -11.91 -13.61
C ASN A 158 8.02 -11.89 -13.07
N ARG A 159 7.79 -12.10 -11.76
CA ARG A 159 6.44 -12.06 -11.16
C ARG A 159 5.74 -10.71 -11.37
N TRP A 160 6.50 -9.62 -11.42
CA TRP A 160 6.01 -8.24 -11.35
C TRP A 160 6.14 -7.46 -12.67
N MET A 161 6.17 -8.18 -13.79
CA MET A 161 6.20 -7.57 -15.13
C MET A 161 4.82 -6.99 -15.47
N SER A 162 4.82 -5.71 -15.87
CA SER A 162 3.70 -4.97 -16.46
C SER A 162 3.90 -4.85 -17.96
#